data_AF-A0A1W0ABM3-F1
#
_entry.id   AF-A0A1W0ABM3-F1
#
_cell.length_a   1.000
_cell.length_b   1.000
_cell.length_c   1.000
_cell.angle_alpha   90.00
_cell.angle_beta   90.00
_cell.angle_gamma   90.00
#
_symmetry.space_group_name_H-M   'P 1'
#
loop_
_entity.id
_entity.type
_entity.pdbx_description
1 polymer ?
#
loop_
_entity_poly.entity_id
_entity_poly.type
_entity_poly.pdbx_seq_one_letter_code
_entity_poly.pdbx_strand_id
1 'polypeptide(L)'
;MKSIVIKHEDIKVCEERIVVDVEDKSLDITLLLDEHELAPLFCGAAWAGTLVWEAAVALSNYVLNEVDLKPLRVLELGAGLGVPGMVAGLLGAKRVVITEQPELVPLIRTNIRRNIASLSSVEAKILSWGREATTSFCDEMGLFDLVLSCDCVYEPLYGESWRDLAQTMDVLCQHNPNCKILASVERRHADGINKFLSYIATDTTLKARQLIRIPKTERGLCDEGEVIEVYCITHNSM
;
A
#
# COMPACT_ATOMS: atom_id res chain seq x y z
N MET A 1 -35.03 -30.30 -34.71
CA MET A 1 -34.44 -28.93 -34.67
C MET A 1 -33.44 -28.93 -33.54
N LYS A 2 -32.16 -28.63 -33.79
CA LYS A 2 -31.16 -28.59 -32.72
C LYS A 2 -31.28 -27.26 -32.01
N SER A 3 -31.60 -27.26 -30.71
CA SER A 3 -31.65 -26.07 -29.87
C SER A 3 -30.45 -26.05 -28.92
N ILE A 4 -29.91 -24.85 -28.70
CA ILE A 4 -28.87 -24.61 -27.69
C ILE A 4 -29.54 -24.63 -26.32
N VAL A 5 -28.98 -25.40 -25.39
CA VAL A 5 -29.36 -25.42 -23.97
C VAL A 5 -28.18 -24.85 -23.20
N ILE A 6 -28.40 -23.71 -22.55
CA ILE A 6 -27.42 -23.10 -21.63
C ILE A 6 -27.70 -23.68 -20.24
N LYS A 7 -26.70 -24.30 -19.63
CA LYS A 7 -26.73 -24.74 -18.23
C LYS A 7 -25.78 -23.86 -17.44
N HIS A 8 -26.26 -23.33 -16.32
CA HIS A 8 -25.43 -22.67 -15.33
C HIS A 8 -25.09 -23.72 -14.26
N GLU A 9 -23.80 -23.92 -14.01
CA GLU A 9 -23.32 -24.62 -12.81
C GLU A 9 -22.94 -23.56 -11.78
N ASP A 10 -23.34 -23.76 -10.53
CA ASP A 10 -22.86 -22.93 -9.42
C ASP A 10 -21.35 -23.13 -9.29
N ILE A 11 -20.59 -22.12 -9.70
CA ILE A 11 -19.15 -22.11 -9.52
C ILE A 11 -18.89 -22.00 -8.02
N LYS A 12 -18.41 -23.08 -7.39
CA LYS A 12 -17.74 -22.97 -6.09
C LYS A 12 -16.58 -21.99 -6.27
N VAL A 13 -16.73 -20.81 -5.68
CA VAL A 13 -15.77 -19.71 -5.74
C VAL A 13 -14.36 -20.26 -5.49
N CYS A 14 -13.47 -20.19 -6.47
CA CYS A 14 -12.05 -20.41 -6.26
C CYS A 14 -11.52 -19.22 -5.47
N GLU A 15 -11.40 -19.38 -4.16
CA GLU A 15 -10.66 -18.43 -3.32
C GLU A 15 -9.17 -18.55 -3.66
N GLU A 16 -8.58 -17.52 -4.26
CA GLU A 16 -7.14 -17.36 -4.26
C GLU A 16 -6.71 -16.84 -2.89
N ARG A 17 -5.80 -17.58 -2.24
CA ARG A 17 -5.28 -17.29 -0.91
C ARG A 17 -3.78 -17.04 -1.01
N ILE A 18 -3.32 -15.97 -0.37
CA ILE A 18 -1.90 -15.65 -0.25
C ILE A 18 -1.53 -15.75 1.23
N VAL A 19 -0.57 -16.60 1.55
CA VAL A 19 -0.05 -16.73 2.92
C VAL A 19 1.25 -15.93 3.03
N VAL A 20 1.28 -14.96 3.94
CA VAL A 20 2.47 -14.15 4.25
C VAL A 20 2.93 -14.50 5.66
N ASP A 21 4.05 -15.21 5.77
CA ASP A 21 4.66 -15.55 7.06
C ASP A 21 5.51 -14.39 7.60
N VAL A 22 5.28 -14.03 8.86
CA VAL A 22 5.99 -12.98 9.60
C VAL A 22 6.43 -13.57 10.94
N GLU A 23 7.72 -13.86 11.06
CA GLU A 23 8.29 -14.57 12.23
C GLU A 23 7.54 -15.89 12.54
N ASP A 24 6.84 -15.97 13.68
CA ASP A 24 6.07 -17.13 14.14
C ASP A 24 4.57 -17.03 13.81
N LYS A 25 4.16 -16.02 13.03
CA LYS A 25 2.76 -15.75 12.65
C LYS A 25 2.58 -15.83 11.14
N SER A 26 1.38 -16.18 10.72
CA SER A 26 1.00 -16.22 9.30
C SER A 26 -0.20 -15.32 9.05
N LEU A 27 -0.11 -14.48 8.02
CA LEU A 27 -1.24 -13.72 7.48
C LEU A 27 -1.83 -14.50 6.30
N ASP A 28 -3.08 -14.93 6.44
CA ASP A 28 -3.91 -15.53 5.41
C ASP A 28 -4.72 -14.43 4.70
N ILE A 29 -4.21 -13.98 3.57
CA ILE A 29 -4.76 -12.89 2.77
C ILE A 29 -5.74 -13.47 1.75
N THR A 30 -6.95 -12.91 1.70
CA THR A 30 -7.95 -13.28 0.71
C THR A 30 -8.10 -12.19 -0.34
N LEU A 31 -8.37 -12.61 -1.58
CA LEU A 31 -8.75 -11.73 -2.68
C LEU A 31 -10.29 -11.70 -2.86
N LEU A 32 -11.03 -12.43 -2.04
CA LEU A 32 -12.48 -12.52 -2.17
C LEU A 32 -13.18 -11.26 -1.65
N LEU A 33 -13.91 -10.67 -2.58
CA LEU A 33 -14.93 -9.65 -2.36
C LEU A 33 -16.30 -10.27 -2.60
N ASP A 34 -17.34 -9.74 -1.96
CA ASP A 34 -18.71 -10.21 -2.22
C ASP A 34 -19.15 -9.90 -3.67
N GLU A 35 -20.22 -10.54 -4.14
CA GLU A 35 -20.71 -10.37 -5.51
C GLU A 35 -21.10 -8.93 -5.88
N HIS A 36 -21.46 -8.10 -4.90
CA HIS A 36 -21.79 -6.69 -5.05
C HIS A 36 -20.55 -5.79 -5.01
N GLU A 37 -19.45 -6.26 -4.43
CA GLU A 37 -18.14 -5.61 -4.33
C GLU A 37 -17.20 -5.95 -5.50
N LEU A 38 -17.54 -6.94 -6.35
CA LEU A 38 -16.73 -7.37 -7.51
C LEU A 38 -16.83 -6.42 -8.73
N ALA A 39 -17.91 -5.65 -8.85
CA ALA A 39 -18.17 -4.83 -10.05
C ALA A 39 -17.13 -3.71 -10.34
N PRO A 40 -16.49 -3.05 -9.35
CA PRO A 40 -15.46 -2.03 -9.61
C PRO A 40 -14.10 -2.58 -10.04
N LEU A 41 -13.80 -3.87 -9.80
CA LEU A 41 -12.46 -4.45 -10.01
C LEU A 41 -12.06 -4.59 -11.48
N PHE A 42 -13.04 -4.69 -12.38
CA PHE A 42 -12.81 -4.79 -13.82
C PHE A 42 -12.87 -3.43 -14.54
N CYS A 43 -12.92 -2.33 -13.78
CA CYS A 43 -12.98 -0.96 -14.26
C CYS A 43 -11.71 -0.19 -13.84
N GLY A 44 -10.80 0.05 -14.77
CA GLY A 44 -9.64 0.92 -14.54
C GLY A 44 -8.49 0.24 -13.77
N ALA A 45 -7.93 0.96 -12.80
CA ALA A 45 -6.68 0.57 -12.13
C ALA A 45 -6.87 -0.24 -10.82
N ALA A 46 -8.12 -0.45 -10.39
CA ALA A 46 -8.43 -1.05 -9.08
C ALA A 46 -7.94 -2.50 -8.93
N TRP A 47 -7.82 -3.26 -10.03
CA TRP A 47 -7.29 -4.62 -10.01
C TRP A 47 -5.85 -4.70 -9.47
N ALA A 48 -5.05 -3.65 -9.62
CA ALA A 48 -3.67 -3.65 -9.12
C ALA A 48 -3.64 -3.63 -7.57
N GLY A 49 -4.69 -3.10 -6.93
CA GLY A 49 -4.84 -3.11 -5.48
C GLY A 49 -5.17 -4.49 -4.88
N THR A 50 -5.43 -5.51 -5.71
CA THR A 50 -5.74 -6.88 -5.25
C THR A 50 -4.57 -7.84 -5.40
N LEU A 51 -3.34 -7.33 -5.57
CA LEU A 51 -2.14 -8.16 -5.67
C LEU A 51 -1.20 -7.87 -4.49
N VAL A 52 -0.46 -8.89 -4.05
CA VAL A 52 0.73 -8.67 -3.20
C VAL A 52 1.92 -8.43 -4.12
N TRP A 53 2.32 -7.17 -4.24
CA TRP A 53 3.48 -6.77 -5.03
C TRP A 53 4.79 -7.13 -4.32
N GLU A 54 5.84 -7.47 -5.07
CA GLU A 54 7.15 -7.77 -4.48
C GLU A 54 7.72 -6.58 -3.70
N ALA A 55 7.39 -5.35 -4.12
CA ALA A 55 7.72 -4.13 -3.38
C ALA A 55 7.11 -4.12 -1.96
N ALA A 56 5.96 -4.79 -1.74
CA ALA A 56 5.32 -4.90 -0.43
C ALA A 56 6.08 -5.85 0.47
N VAL A 57 6.57 -6.95 -0.11
CA VAL A 57 7.44 -7.92 0.57
C VAL A 57 8.77 -7.27 0.94
N ALA A 58 9.40 -6.55 0.01
CA ALA A 58 10.65 -5.84 0.26
C ALA A 58 10.51 -4.80 1.39
N LEU A 59 9.43 -4.01 1.38
CA LEU A 59 9.17 -3.02 2.42
C LEU A 59 8.87 -3.67 3.78
N SER A 60 8.05 -4.72 3.80
CA SER A 60 7.72 -5.46 5.02
C SER A 60 8.97 -6.07 5.65
N ASN A 61 9.86 -6.65 4.84
CA ASN A 61 11.14 -7.16 5.30
C ASN A 61 12.04 -6.05 5.85
N TYR A 62 12.10 -4.88 5.20
CA TYR A 62 12.86 -3.76 5.75
C TYR A 62 12.32 -3.30 7.10
N VAL A 63 11.00 -3.13 7.23
CA VAL A 63 10.35 -2.73 8.48
C VAL A 63 10.63 -3.75 9.58
N LEU A 64 10.51 -5.05 9.29
CA LEU A 64 10.79 -6.13 10.23
C LEU A 64 12.21 -6.07 10.80
N ASN A 65 13.21 -5.79 9.97
CA ASN A 65 14.61 -5.90 10.36
C ASN A 65 15.21 -4.58 10.88
N GLU A 66 14.71 -3.44 10.41
CA GLU A 66 15.42 -2.15 10.55
C GLU A 66 14.63 -1.09 11.35
N VAL A 67 13.38 -1.38 11.74
CA VAL A 67 12.50 -0.41 12.39
C VAL A 67 11.93 -0.94 13.70
N ASP A 68 12.19 -0.23 14.81
CA ASP A 68 11.49 -0.47 16.07
C ASP A 68 10.11 0.21 16.06
N LEU A 69 9.06 -0.61 15.89
CA LEU A 69 7.69 -0.13 15.74
C LEU A 69 6.97 0.16 17.06
N LYS A 70 7.45 -0.35 18.20
CA LYS A 70 6.68 -0.35 19.46
C LYS A 70 6.20 1.02 19.96
N PRO A 71 6.91 2.14 19.76
CA PRO A 71 6.37 3.44 20.12
C PRO A 71 5.56 4.12 18.99
N LEU A 72 5.60 3.59 17.76
CA LEU A 72 5.21 4.32 16.56
C LEU A 72 3.72 4.19 16.23
N ARG A 73 3.15 5.30 15.80
CA ARG A 73 1.87 5.36 15.08
C ARG A 73 2.16 5.30 13.59
N VAL A 74 1.63 4.28 12.93
CA VAL A 74 1.92 3.96 11.54
C VAL A 74 0.70 4.28 10.68
N LEU A 75 0.93 4.91 9.53
CA LEU A 75 -0.03 5.07 8.46
C LEU A 75 0.45 4.28 7.24
N GLU A 76 -0.44 3.55 6.56
CA GLU A 76 -0.14 2.98 5.25
C GLU A 76 -1.01 3.68 4.18
N LEU A 77 -0.36 4.21 3.14
CA LEU A 77 -0.99 4.87 1.99
C LEU A 77 -1.02 3.92 0.79
N GLY A 78 -2.17 3.80 0.13
CA GLY A 78 -2.31 2.96 -1.06
C GLY A 78 -2.05 1.48 -0.73
N ALA A 79 -2.72 1.00 0.31
CA ALA A 79 -2.40 -0.26 0.94
C ALA A 79 -2.75 -1.51 0.12
N GLY A 80 -3.61 -1.41 -0.89
CA GLY A 80 -4.18 -2.55 -1.60
C GLY A 80 -4.80 -3.57 -0.63
N LEU A 81 -4.11 -4.68 -0.39
CA LEU A 81 -4.53 -5.76 0.52
C LEU A 81 -4.18 -5.50 2.01
N GLY A 82 -3.35 -4.50 2.31
CA GLY A 82 -3.00 -4.08 3.69
C GLY A 82 -1.86 -4.87 4.34
N VAL A 83 -1.02 -5.55 3.56
CA VAL A 83 0.02 -6.44 4.11
C VAL A 83 1.06 -5.67 4.96
N PRO A 84 1.77 -4.64 4.45
CA PRO A 84 2.74 -3.90 5.26
C PRO A 84 2.17 -3.31 6.56
N GLY A 85 0.95 -2.76 6.54
CA GLY A 85 0.28 -2.25 7.72
C GLY A 85 -0.05 -3.35 8.73
N MET A 86 -0.56 -4.50 8.28
CA MET A 86 -0.82 -5.63 9.18
C MET A 86 0.48 -6.18 9.78
N VAL A 87 1.56 -6.27 9.00
CA VAL A 87 2.91 -6.61 9.49
C VAL A 87 3.33 -5.63 10.59
N ALA A 88 3.15 -4.32 10.38
CA ALA A 88 3.49 -3.33 11.40
C ALA A 88 2.68 -3.52 12.70
N GLY A 89 1.40 -3.89 12.59
CA GLY A 89 0.56 -4.24 13.73
C GLY A 89 1.05 -5.48 14.48
N LEU A 90 1.42 -6.54 13.76
CA LEU A 90 1.97 -7.78 14.33
C LEU A 90 3.27 -7.56 15.11
N LEU A 91 4.09 -6.61 14.65
CA LEU A 91 5.35 -6.20 15.25
C LEU A 91 5.19 -5.22 16.42
N GLY A 92 3.94 -4.92 16.79
CA GLY A 92 3.61 -4.18 18.01
C GLY A 92 3.57 -2.67 17.85
N ALA A 93 3.36 -2.16 16.64
CA ALA A 93 3.08 -0.73 16.44
C ALA A 93 1.96 -0.26 17.39
N LYS A 94 2.14 0.94 17.98
CA LYS A 94 1.20 1.51 18.95
C LYS A 94 -0.21 1.69 18.35
N ARG A 95 -0.26 2.11 17.09
CA ARG A 95 -1.47 2.22 16.27
C ARG A 95 -1.08 2.08 14.81
N VAL A 96 -1.91 1.41 14.02
CA VAL A 96 -1.78 1.32 12.58
C VAL A 96 -3.10 1.74 11.93
N VAL A 97 -3.00 2.65 10.97
CA VAL A 97 -4.13 3.04 10.12
C VAL A 97 -3.77 2.67 8.69
N ILE A 98 -4.53 1.76 8.10
CA ILE A 98 -4.34 1.29 6.74
C ILE A 98 -5.32 2.01 5.83
N THR A 99 -4.83 2.68 4.78
CA THR A 99 -5.68 3.53 3.94
C THR A 99 -5.67 3.15 2.47
N GLU A 100 -6.85 3.31 1.87
CA GLU A 100 -7.12 3.05 0.47
C GLU A 100 -8.30 3.89 -0.04
N GLN A 101 -8.59 3.77 -1.33
CA GLN A 101 -9.83 4.24 -1.94
C GLN A 101 -11.05 3.49 -1.39
N PRO A 102 -12.25 4.11 -1.41
CA PRO A 102 -13.48 3.55 -0.83
C PRO A 102 -13.77 2.11 -1.21
N GLU A 103 -13.45 1.72 -2.44
CA GLU A 103 -13.74 0.42 -3.04
C GLU A 103 -12.89 -0.71 -2.43
N LEU A 104 -11.67 -0.44 -1.98
CA LEU A 104 -10.75 -1.46 -1.44
C LEU A 104 -10.76 -1.55 0.10
N VAL A 105 -11.28 -0.53 0.79
CA VAL A 105 -11.35 -0.53 2.26
C VAL A 105 -12.15 -1.73 2.82
N PRO A 106 -13.28 -2.18 2.24
CA PRO A 106 -13.95 -3.40 2.68
C PRO A 106 -13.06 -4.64 2.64
N LEU A 107 -12.26 -4.81 1.58
CA LEU A 107 -11.31 -5.91 1.43
C LEU A 107 -10.27 -5.91 2.56
N ILE A 108 -9.68 -4.75 2.83
CA ILE A 108 -8.69 -4.58 3.90
C ILE A 108 -9.31 -4.93 5.25
N ARG A 109 -10.57 -4.51 5.52
CA ARG A 109 -11.27 -4.86 6.77
C ARG A 109 -11.47 -6.37 6.90
N THR A 110 -11.78 -7.06 5.80
CA THR A 110 -11.87 -8.52 5.78
C THR A 110 -10.52 -9.16 6.11
N ASN A 111 -9.43 -8.69 5.50
CA ASN A 111 -8.08 -9.18 5.76
C ASN A 111 -7.65 -8.92 7.22
N ILE A 112 -7.93 -7.75 7.79
CA ILE A 112 -7.66 -7.44 9.20
C ILE A 112 -8.42 -8.40 10.12
N ARG A 113 -9.73 -8.59 9.91
CA ARG A 113 -10.56 -9.47 10.75
C ARG A 113 -10.09 -10.92 10.69
N ARG A 114 -9.64 -11.38 9.53
CA ARG A 114 -9.18 -12.76 9.34
C ARG A 114 -7.87 -13.03 10.08
N ASN A 115 -6.99 -12.04 10.15
CA ASN A 115 -5.61 -12.25 10.56
C ASN A 115 -5.26 -11.71 11.94
N ILE A 116 -5.82 -10.55 12.30
CA ILE A 116 -5.41 -9.78 13.46
C ILE A 116 -6.60 -9.15 14.18
N ALA A 117 -7.77 -9.80 14.16
CA ALA A 117 -8.97 -9.30 14.84
C ALA A 117 -8.77 -8.99 16.33
N SER A 118 -7.84 -9.67 17.00
CA SER A 118 -7.51 -9.41 18.40
C SER A 118 -6.70 -8.12 18.61
N LEU A 119 -6.10 -7.55 17.56
CA LEU A 119 -5.34 -6.30 17.62
C LEU A 119 -6.27 -5.12 17.38
N SER A 120 -6.77 -4.52 18.46
CA SER A 120 -7.57 -3.29 18.39
C SER A 120 -6.78 -2.05 17.94
N SER A 121 -5.47 -2.18 17.74
CA SER A 121 -4.57 -1.11 17.30
C SER A 121 -4.54 -0.93 15.79
N VAL A 122 -5.15 -1.83 14.99
CA VAL A 122 -5.13 -1.76 13.53
C VAL A 122 -6.53 -1.51 12.98
N GLU A 123 -6.68 -0.46 12.18
CA GLU A 123 -7.94 -0.10 11.53
C GLU A 123 -7.75 0.27 10.06
N ALA A 124 -8.80 0.08 9.25
CA ALA A 124 -8.83 0.48 7.84
C ALA A 124 -9.77 1.68 7.61
N LYS A 125 -9.25 2.69 6.92
CA LYS A 125 -9.91 3.99 6.68
C LYS A 125 -9.78 4.41 5.21
N ILE A 126 -10.69 5.27 4.78
CA ILE A 126 -10.63 5.87 3.44
C ILE A 126 -9.68 7.06 3.49
N LEU A 127 -8.79 7.15 2.50
CA LEU A 127 -8.01 8.36 2.25
C LEU A 127 -7.72 8.51 0.75
N SER A 128 -8.42 9.43 0.09
CA SER A 128 -8.02 9.90 -1.22
C SER A 128 -6.83 10.85 -1.09
N TRP A 129 -5.81 10.69 -1.93
CA TRP A 129 -4.61 11.52 -1.87
C TRP A 129 -4.90 12.97 -2.28
N GLY A 130 -4.08 13.88 -1.75
CA GLY A 130 -4.15 15.32 -2.02
C GLY A 130 -4.14 16.14 -0.72
N ARG A 131 -3.80 17.43 -0.83
CA ARG A 131 -3.60 18.29 0.36
C ARG A 131 -4.82 18.41 1.26
N GLU A 132 -5.99 18.73 0.70
CA GLU A 132 -7.22 18.99 1.47
C GLU A 132 -7.71 17.75 2.22
N ALA A 133 -7.76 16.62 1.52
CA ALA A 133 -8.15 15.34 2.10
C ALA A 133 -7.18 14.90 3.21
N THR A 134 -5.88 15.06 2.99
CA THR A 134 -4.85 14.70 3.98
C THR A 134 -4.91 15.59 5.23
N THR A 135 -5.11 16.90 5.07
CA THR A 135 -5.25 17.82 6.21
C THR A 135 -6.44 17.42 7.07
N SER A 136 -7.61 17.22 6.44
CA SER A 136 -8.83 16.80 7.16
C SER A 136 -8.64 15.45 7.86
N PHE A 137 -7.93 14.52 7.21
CA PHE A 137 -7.59 13.22 7.78
C PHE A 137 -6.66 13.33 8.99
N CYS A 138 -5.63 14.19 8.93
CA CYS A 138 -4.75 14.46 10.07
C CYS A 138 -5.50 15.10 11.24
N ASP A 139 -6.46 15.99 10.98
CA ASP A 139 -7.29 16.60 12.02
C ASP A 139 -8.14 15.56 12.78
N GLU A 140 -8.66 14.55 12.08
CA GLU A 140 -9.40 13.43 12.70
C GLU A 140 -8.46 12.44 13.39
N MET A 141 -7.38 12.04 12.71
CA MET A 141 -6.59 10.86 13.07
C MET A 141 -5.37 11.17 13.92
N GLY A 142 -4.98 12.44 14.02
CA GLY A 142 -3.80 12.91 14.71
C GLY A 142 -2.51 12.65 13.91
N LEU A 143 -1.38 12.68 14.63
CA LEU A 143 -0.06 12.56 14.01
C LEU A 143 0.36 11.10 13.79
N PHE A 144 1.19 10.88 12.77
CA PHE A 144 1.86 9.63 12.48
C PHE A 144 3.38 9.79 12.59
N ASP A 145 4.05 8.75 13.06
CA ASP A 145 5.51 8.73 13.25
C ASP A 145 6.21 8.04 12.07
N LEU A 146 5.52 7.09 11.44
CA LEU A 146 5.96 6.35 10.26
C LEU A 146 4.82 6.26 9.24
N VAL A 147 5.13 6.49 7.97
CA VAL A 147 4.21 6.27 6.85
C VAL A 147 4.81 5.21 5.93
N LEU A 148 4.01 4.23 5.53
CA LEU A 148 4.36 3.20 4.56
C LEU A 148 3.64 3.50 3.24
N SER A 149 4.33 3.34 2.11
CA SER A 149 3.73 3.40 0.78
C SER A 149 4.43 2.36 -0.09
N CYS A 150 3.65 1.52 -0.75
CA CYS A 150 4.18 0.42 -1.54
C CYS A 150 3.60 0.44 -2.96
N ASP A 151 4.48 0.55 -3.96
CA ASP A 151 4.20 0.50 -5.40
C ASP A 151 3.05 1.43 -5.85
N CYS A 152 2.92 2.57 -5.17
CA CYS A 152 1.90 3.58 -5.45
C CYS A 152 2.24 4.50 -6.65
N VAL A 153 3.38 4.28 -7.33
CA VAL A 153 3.86 5.11 -8.42
C VAL A 153 4.05 4.25 -9.67
N TYR A 154 3.08 4.33 -10.58
CA TYR A 154 3.16 3.71 -11.89
C TYR A 154 2.32 4.53 -12.90
N GLU A 155 2.97 5.47 -13.57
CA GLU A 155 2.31 6.43 -14.47
C GLU A 155 1.47 5.80 -15.60
N PRO A 156 1.86 4.67 -16.23
CA PRO A 156 1.03 4.03 -17.25
C PRO A 156 -0.35 3.58 -16.77
N LEU A 157 -0.48 3.27 -15.46
CA LEU A 157 -1.74 2.81 -14.87
C LEU A 157 -2.46 3.92 -14.10
N TYR A 158 -1.72 4.72 -13.33
CA TYR A 158 -2.28 5.69 -12.39
C TYR A 158 -2.12 7.15 -12.84
N GLY A 159 -1.56 7.40 -14.03
CA GLY A 159 -1.27 8.74 -14.53
C GLY A 159 -0.36 9.53 -13.59
N GLU A 160 -0.67 10.81 -13.38
CA GLU A 160 0.11 11.70 -12.50
C GLU A 160 -0.38 11.73 -11.05
N SER A 161 -1.13 10.72 -10.58
CA SER A 161 -1.57 10.60 -9.18
C SER A 161 -0.42 10.60 -8.16
N TRP A 162 0.81 10.29 -8.62
CA TRP A 162 2.03 10.46 -7.83
C TRP A 162 2.24 11.91 -7.33
N ARG A 163 1.65 12.92 -7.98
CA ARG A 163 1.65 14.32 -7.50
C ARG A 163 0.83 14.45 -6.23
N ASP A 164 -0.37 13.89 -6.21
CA ASP A 164 -1.27 13.92 -5.05
C ASP A 164 -0.70 13.06 -3.91
N LEU A 165 -0.06 11.94 -4.23
CA LEU A 165 0.70 11.15 -3.26
C LEU A 165 1.82 11.98 -2.62
N ALA A 166 2.64 12.67 -3.43
CA ALA A 166 3.72 13.53 -2.92
C ALA A 166 3.18 14.67 -2.03
N GLN A 167 2.06 15.27 -2.40
CA GLN A 167 1.39 16.29 -1.60
C GLN A 167 0.86 15.74 -0.27
N THR A 168 0.30 14.53 -0.28
CA THR A 168 -0.16 13.83 0.93
C THR A 168 1.02 13.59 1.87
N MET A 169 2.13 13.06 1.35
CA MET A 169 3.39 12.86 2.07
C MET A 169 3.93 14.16 2.68
N ASP A 170 3.87 15.27 1.93
CA ASP A 170 4.31 16.59 2.37
C ASP A 170 3.46 17.11 3.54
N VAL A 171 2.13 17.02 3.43
CA VAL A 171 1.21 17.41 4.51
C VAL A 171 1.43 16.57 5.77
N LEU A 172 1.63 15.26 5.65
CA LEU A 172 1.90 14.37 6.79
C LEU A 172 3.18 14.77 7.53
N CYS A 173 4.26 15.06 6.80
CA CYS A 173 5.53 15.52 7.37
C CYS A 173 5.47 16.97 7.90
N GLN A 174 4.59 17.82 7.37
CA GLN A 174 4.37 19.16 7.94
C GLN A 174 3.66 19.08 9.30
N HIS A 175 2.70 18.16 9.45
CA HIS A 175 2.02 17.93 10.73
C HIS A 175 2.95 17.31 11.78
N ASN A 176 3.87 16.44 11.36
CA ASN A 176 4.93 15.92 12.21
C ASN A 176 6.29 15.95 11.48
N PRO A 177 7.14 16.96 11.72
CA PRO A 177 8.46 17.06 11.08
C PRO A 177 9.41 15.90 11.39
N ASN A 178 9.14 15.11 12.43
CA ASN A 178 9.88 13.89 12.75
C ASN A 178 9.34 12.63 12.05
N CYS A 179 8.22 12.75 11.33
CA CYS A 179 7.65 11.66 10.55
C CYS A 179 8.64 11.20 9.49
N LYS A 180 8.76 9.88 9.35
CA LYS A 180 9.51 9.25 8.25
C LYS A 180 8.53 8.53 7.35
N ILE A 181 8.81 8.56 6.06
CA ILE A 181 8.03 7.85 5.06
C ILE A 181 8.95 6.82 4.43
N LEU A 182 8.54 5.56 4.42
CA LEU A 182 9.21 4.49 3.70
C LEU A 182 8.37 4.16 2.48
N ALA A 183 8.92 4.48 1.30
CA ALA A 183 8.28 4.24 0.01
C ALA A 183 9.05 3.15 -0.74
N SER A 184 8.42 2.01 -1.00
CA SER A 184 8.94 1.01 -1.93
C SER A 184 8.30 1.17 -3.31
N VAL A 185 9.10 1.02 -4.35
CA VAL A 185 8.66 1.12 -5.75
C VAL A 185 9.39 0.08 -6.58
N GLU A 186 8.74 -0.38 -7.64
CA GLU A 186 9.36 -1.25 -8.62
C GLU A 186 9.61 -0.51 -9.93
N ARG A 187 10.88 -0.48 -10.36
CA ARG A 187 11.34 0.18 -11.59
C ARG A 187 10.84 -0.56 -12.81
N ARG A 188 10.14 0.16 -13.69
CA ARG A 188 9.52 -0.34 -14.92
C ARG A 188 9.68 0.69 -16.04
N HIS A 189 9.46 0.29 -17.28
CA HIS A 189 9.48 1.23 -18.39
C HIS A 189 8.43 2.34 -18.19
N ALA A 190 8.88 3.60 -18.27
CA ALA A 190 8.04 4.79 -18.08
C ALA A 190 7.27 4.84 -16.75
N ASP A 191 7.83 4.27 -15.68
CA ASP A 191 7.20 4.16 -14.35
C ASP A 191 6.75 5.50 -13.70
N GLY A 192 7.37 6.62 -14.06
CA GLY A 192 7.10 7.93 -13.47
C GLY A 192 7.84 8.20 -12.15
N ILE A 193 8.63 7.24 -11.63
CA ILE A 193 9.32 7.32 -10.34
C ILE A 193 10.32 8.48 -10.32
N ASN A 194 11.05 8.71 -11.42
CA ASN A 194 11.98 9.84 -11.50
C ASN A 194 11.26 11.20 -11.45
N LYS A 195 10.05 11.31 -12.02
CA LYS A 195 9.24 12.53 -11.95
C LYS A 195 8.73 12.76 -10.54
N PHE A 196 8.24 11.70 -9.89
CA PHE A 196 7.83 11.72 -8.49
C PHE A 196 8.98 12.18 -7.57
N LEU A 197 10.17 11.59 -7.68
CA LEU A 197 11.34 11.97 -6.87
C LEU A 197 11.79 13.41 -7.14
N SER A 198 11.71 13.87 -8.41
CA SER A 198 11.99 15.26 -8.75
C SER A 198 10.99 16.20 -8.08
N TYR A 199 9.70 15.91 -8.18
CA TYR A 199 8.64 16.72 -7.59
C TYR A 199 8.72 16.77 -6.05
N ILE A 200 9.06 15.64 -5.41
CA ILE A 200 9.39 15.60 -3.98
C ILE A 200 10.47 16.63 -3.65
N ALA A 201 11.53 16.73 -4.44
CA ALA A 201 12.64 17.65 -4.17
C ALA A 201 12.35 19.12 -4.54
N THR A 202 11.52 19.39 -5.55
CA THR A 202 11.33 20.74 -6.11
C THR A 202 10.04 21.43 -5.69
N ASP A 203 8.98 20.66 -5.41
CA ASP A 203 7.62 21.18 -5.23
C ASP A 203 7.04 20.87 -3.84
N THR A 204 7.84 20.23 -2.97
CA THR A 204 7.45 19.92 -1.59
C THR A 204 8.54 20.32 -0.60
N THR A 205 8.25 20.20 0.70
CA THR A 205 9.24 20.44 1.77
C THR A 205 10.08 19.20 2.09
N LEU A 206 10.04 18.18 1.24
CA LEU A 206 10.61 16.86 1.51
C LEU A 206 11.95 16.64 0.81
N LYS A 207 12.66 15.60 1.27
CA LYS A 207 13.79 15.01 0.56
C LYS A 207 13.68 13.49 0.57
N ALA A 208 14.08 12.86 -0.52
CA ALA A 208 14.14 11.41 -0.64
C ALA A 208 15.59 10.92 -0.59
N ARG A 209 15.85 9.85 0.17
CA ARG A 209 17.12 9.12 0.17
C ARG A 209 16.86 7.65 -0.09
N GLN A 210 17.51 7.09 -1.09
CA GLN A 210 17.45 5.66 -1.36
C GLN A 210 18.12 4.87 -0.23
N LEU A 211 17.44 3.86 0.27
CA LEU A 211 17.90 2.94 1.31
C LEU A 211 18.40 1.63 0.71
N ILE A 212 17.57 1.02 -0.15
CA ILE A 212 17.81 -0.29 -0.72
C ILE A 212 17.57 -0.25 -2.22
N ARG A 213 18.33 -1.06 -2.95
CA ARG A 213 18.13 -1.39 -4.36
C ARG A 213 18.30 -2.90 -4.55
N ILE A 214 17.22 -3.60 -4.90
CA ILE A 214 17.18 -5.06 -5.05
C ILE A 214 16.95 -5.41 -6.52
N PRO A 215 17.96 -5.91 -7.25
CA PRO A 215 17.76 -6.40 -8.61
C PRO A 215 16.87 -7.64 -8.63
N LYS A 216 15.93 -7.70 -9.58
CA LYS A 216 15.12 -8.90 -9.80
C LYS A 216 15.90 -9.92 -10.62
N THR A 217 16.08 -11.12 -10.06
CA THR A 217 16.85 -12.20 -10.69
C THR A 217 15.97 -13.16 -11.49
N GLU A 218 14.69 -13.25 -11.13
CA GLU A 218 13.65 -13.98 -11.86
C GLU A 218 12.52 -13.01 -12.20
N ARG A 219 11.99 -13.13 -13.41
CA ARG A 219 10.87 -12.29 -13.90
C ARG A 219 9.80 -13.21 -14.48
N GLY A 220 8.55 -12.98 -14.07
CA GLY A 220 7.40 -13.61 -14.70
C GLY A 220 7.28 -13.23 -16.18
N LEU A 221 6.54 -14.03 -16.95
CA LEU A 221 6.32 -13.80 -18.40
C LEU A 221 5.72 -12.42 -18.73
N CYS A 222 5.05 -11.77 -17.77
CA CYS A 222 4.44 -10.44 -17.91
C CYS A 222 5.04 -9.39 -16.96
N ASP A 223 6.14 -9.72 -16.29
CA ASP A 223 6.78 -8.87 -15.31
C ASP A 223 7.96 -8.12 -15.94
N GLU A 224 7.69 -6.86 -16.29
CA GLU A 224 8.71 -5.96 -16.87
C GLU A 224 9.59 -5.29 -15.80
N GLY A 225 9.37 -5.60 -14.51
CA GLY A 225 10.11 -5.00 -13.42
C GLY A 225 11.57 -5.42 -13.39
N GLU A 226 12.45 -4.45 -13.21
CA GLU A 226 13.90 -4.70 -13.20
C GLU A 226 14.47 -4.73 -11.78
N VAL A 227 13.99 -3.82 -10.94
CA VAL A 227 14.60 -3.50 -9.65
C VAL A 227 13.54 -2.98 -8.69
N ILE A 228 13.60 -3.43 -7.44
CA ILE A 228 12.83 -2.84 -6.34
C ILE A 228 13.72 -1.85 -5.60
N GLU A 229 13.24 -0.63 -5.40
CA GLU A 229 13.92 0.44 -4.67
C GLU A 229 13.10 0.81 -3.45
N VAL A 230 13.78 1.04 -2.32
CA VAL A 230 13.16 1.54 -1.09
C VAL A 230 13.76 2.89 -0.76
N TYR A 231 12.91 3.89 -0.54
CA TYR A 231 13.29 5.26 -0.21
C TYR A 231 12.83 5.62 1.20
N CYS A 232 13.67 6.33 1.93
CA CYS A 232 13.29 7.08 3.11
C CYS A 232 13.05 8.54 2.69
N ILE A 233 11.82 9.01 2.84
CA ILE A 233 11.43 10.38 2.59
C ILE A 233 11.17 11.07 3.93
N THR A 234 11.75 12.25 4.13
CA THR A 234 11.64 13.02 5.38
C THR A 234 11.47 14.49 5.08
N HIS A 235 10.97 15.27 6.05
CA HIS A 235 11.03 16.73 5.98
C HIS A 235 12.47 17.20 5.75
N ASN A 236 12.64 18.16 4.84
CA ASN A 236 13.91 18.80 4.60
C ASN A 236 14.06 19.93 5.62
N SER A 237 14.74 19.65 6.74
CA SER A 237 15.21 20.70 7.64
C SER A 237 16.17 21.60 6.85
N MET A 238 15.69 22.75 6.39
CA MET A 238 16.56 23.84 5.95
C MET A 238 17.40 24.35 7.12
#